data_AF-A0A914L9N7-F1
#
_entry.id   AF-A0A914L9N7-F1
#
_cell.length_a   1.000
_cell.length_b   1.000
_cell.length_c   1.000
_cell.angle_alpha   90.00
_cell.angle_beta   90.00
_cell.angle_gamma   90.00
#
_symmetry.space_group_name_H-M   'P 1'
#
loop_
_entity.id
_entity.type
_entity.pdbx_description
1 polymer ?
#
loop_
_entity_poly.entity_id
_entity_poly.type
_entity_poly.pdbx_seq_one_letter_code
_entity_poly.pdbx_strand_id
1 'polypeptide(L)'
;MTEQSISSKNVLINGNSKLNYNNETLDASTKPINEMTSKDYYFDSYAHFGIHEEMLKDEVRTVTYRNAIYHNRHLFKGKVVMDVGSGTGILSMFAAKAGARKVFAVSLF
;
A
#
# COMPACT_ATOMS: atom_id res chain seq x y z
N MET A 1 -6.91 13.80 51.17
CA MET A 1 -6.15 12.55 51.39
C MET A 1 -6.70 11.53 50.40
N THR A 2 -6.01 11.03 49.37
CA THR A 2 -4.61 11.14 48.95
C THR A 2 -4.53 10.61 47.51
N GLU A 3 -3.73 11.24 46.64
CA GLU A 3 -3.28 10.67 45.34
C GLU A 3 -2.39 9.45 45.56
N GLN A 4 -2.36 8.49 44.62
CA GLN A 4 -1.14 7.71 44.30
C GLN A 4 -1.24 7.01 42.93
N SER A 5 -0.71 7.69 41.90
CA SER A 5 0.30 7.20 40.93
C SER A 5 0.34 5.69 40.61
N ILE A 6 -0.13 5.30 39.41
CA ILE A 6 0.27 4.05 38.74
C ILE A 6 1.61 4.32 38.04
N SER A 7 2.71 3.94 38.68
CA SER A 7 4.06 4.04 38.15
C SER A 7 4.34 2.88 37.17
N SER A 8 4.61 3.21 35.90
CA SER A 8 5.13 2.29 34.90
C SER A 8 6.51 1.77 35.31
N LYS A 9 6.58 0.51 35.76
CA LYS A 9 7.86 -0.16 36.07
C LYS A 9 8.48 -0.72 34.79
N ASN A 10 9.27 0.10 34.10
CA ASN A 10 10.23 -0.39 33.12
C ASN A 10 11.47 -0.92 33.86
N VAL A 11 11.79 -2.21 33.69
CA VAL A 11 13.03 -2.79 34.23
C VAL A 11 14.16 -2.48 33.25
N LEU A 12 15.09 -1.63 33.67
CA LEU A 12 16.34 -1.38 32.96
C LEU A 12 17.32 -2.50 33.34
N ILE A 13 17.68 -3.35 32.38
CA ILE A 13 18.86 -4.21 32.50
C ILE A 13 19.96 -3.61 31.63
N ASN A 14 21.13 -3.42 32.23
CA ASN A 14 22.33 -2.85 31.63
C ASN A 14 22.65 -3.47 30.25
N GLY A 15 22.85 -2.62 29.24
CA GLY A 15 23.44 -2.98 27.95
C GLY A 15 22.43 -3.28 26.83
N ASN A 16 21.91 -2.22 26.20
CA ASN A 16 21.48 -2.15 24.79
C ASN A 16 20.55 -3.21 24.17
N SER A 17 19.61 -3.80 24.91
CA SER A 17 18.44 -4.44 24.25
C SER A 17 17.17 -4.32 25.08
N LYS A 18 16.14 -3.68 24.51
CA LYS A 18 14.75 -3.76 25.01
C LYS A 18 14.09 -4.98 24.39
N LEU A 19 13.74 -5.97 25.20
CA LEU A 19 12.89 -7.10 24.78
C LEU A 19 11.43 -6.75 25.05
N ASN A 20 10.56 -6.97 24.06
CA ASN A 20 9.12 -7.13 24.32
C ASN A 20 8.85 -8.61 24.71
N TYR A 21 7.72 -8.85 25.38
CA TYR A 21 7.30 -10.14 25.97
C TYR A 21 7.27 -11.36 25.02
N ASN A 22 7.57 -11.19 23.72
CA ASN A 22 7.44 -12.21 22.67
C ASN A 22 8.78 -12.63 22.01
N ASN A 23 9.95 -12.18 22.47
CA ASN A 23 11.27 -12.67 21.99
C ASN A 23 11.51 -12.67 20.46
N GLU A 24 10.93 -11.73 19.71
CA GLU A 24 11.24 -11.58 18.28
C GLU A 24 12.36 -10.55 18.08
N THR A 25 13.34 -10.88 17.23
CA THR A 25 14.40 -9.97 16.79
C THR A 25 13.77 -8.81 16.05
N LEU A 26 13.85 -7.61 16.62
CA LEU A 26 13.45 -6.38 15.96
C LEU A 26 14.34 -6.18 14.72
N ASP A 27 13.76 -6.35 13.54
CA ASP A 27 14.33 -5.84 12.31
C ASP A 27 14.53 -4.33 12.49
N ALA A 28 15.77 -3.86 12.28
CA ALA A 28 16.21 -2.50 12.58
C ALA A 28 15.61 -1.45 11.62
N SER A 29 14.69 -1.84 10.73
CA SER A 29 14.04 -0.96 9.77
C SER A 29 12.63 -0.47 10.17
N THR A 30 12.04 -0.98 11.25
CA THR A 30 10.63 -0.62 11.58
C THR A 30 10.58 0.58 12.50
N LYS A 31 10.10 1.72 11.98
CA LYS A 31 9.84 2.92 12.80
C LYS A 31 8.96 2.56 14.00
N PRO A 32 9.20 3.15 15.18
CA PRO A 32 8.38 2.88 16.35
C PRO A 32 6.92 3.22 16.06
N ILE A 33 5.99 2.37 16.52
CA ILE A 33 4.54 2.46 16.23
C ILE A 33 3.95 3.85 16.52
N ASN A 34 4.51 4.58 17.48
CA ASN A 34 4.08 5.95 17.82
C ASN A 34 4.42 6.99 16.72
N GLU A 35 5.46 6.73 15.92
CA GLU A 35 5.92 7.60 14.84
C GLU A 35 5.41 7.16 13.45
N MET A 36 4.71 6.02 13.37
CA MET A 36 4.07 5.60 12.13
C MET A 36 2.88 6.51 11.85
N THR A 37 2.95 7.20 10.72
CA THR A 37 1.84 8.03 10.26
C THR A 37 0.82 7.17 9.52
N SER A 38 -0.39 7.67 9.33
CA SER A 38 -1.41 7.01 8.48
C SER A 38 -0.91 6.76 7.05
N LYS A 39 0.07 7.55 6.60
CA LYS A 39 0.79 7.33 5.35
C LYS A 39 1.57 6.02 5.41
N ASP A 40 2.38 5.78 6.43
CA ASP A 40 3.19 4.57 6.51
C ASP A 40 2.32 3.29 6.51
N TYR A 41 1.18 3.32 7.21
CA TYR A 41 0.20 2.22 7.20
C TYR A 41 -0.52 2.02 5.86
N TYR A 42 -0.96 3.10 5.22
CA TYR A 42 -1.59 3.02 3.88
C TYR A 42 -0.61 2.39 2.88
N PHE A 43 0.65 2.81 2.95
CA PHE A 43 1.69 2.41 2.04
C PHE A 43 2.09 0.93 2.23
N ASP A 44 2.22 0.47 3.48
CA ASP A 44 2.57 -0.93 3.79
C ASP A 44 1.44 -1.91 3.41
N SER A 45 0.18 -1.47 3.50
CA SER A 45 -0.97 -2.30 3.12
C SER A 45 -1.00 -2.63 1.62
N TYR A 46 -0.66 -1.68 0.74
CA TYR A 46 -0.60 -1.92 -0.71
C TYR A 46 0.66 -2.66 -1.16
N ALA A 47 1.72 -2.72 -0.34
CA ALA A 47 2.89 -3.53 -0.64
C ALA A 47 2.60 -5.05 -0.52
N HIS A 48 1.53 -5.43 0.19
CA HIS A 48 1.16 -6.82 0.39
C HIS A 48 0.29 -7.37 -0.76
N PHE A 49 0.72 -8.48 -1.36
CA PHE A 49 0.04 -9.12 -2.51
C PHE A 49 -1.46 -9.43 -2.26
N GLY A 50 -1.83 -9.71 -1.00
CA GLY A 50 -3.20 -10.05 -0.63
C GLY A 50 -4.24 -8.97 -0.97
N ILE A 51 -3.89 -7.68 -0.83
CA ILE A 51 -4.83 -6.59 -1.11
C ILE A 51 -4.98 -6.40 -2.63
N HIS A 52 -3.91 -6.60 -3.41
CA HIS A 52 -4.00 -6.61 -4.87
C HIS A 52 -4.83 -7.79 -5.40
N GLU A 53 -4.73 -8.95 -4.78
CA GLU A 53 -5.53 -10.12 -5.14
C GLU A 53 -7.03 -9.91 -4.87
N GLU A 54 -7.38 -9.38 -3.69
CA GLU A 54 -8.77 -9.03 -3.35
C GLU A 54 -9.36 -8.04 -4.37
N MET A 55 -8.59 -6.99 -4.66
CA MET A 55 -8.93 -6.01 -5.68
C MET A 55 -9.16 -6.66 -7.05
N LEU A 56 -8.28 -7.54 -7.51
CA LEU A 56 -8.43 -8.20 -8.82
C LEU A 56 -9.59 -9.20 -8.87
N LYS A 57 -9.93 -9.83 -7.75
CA LYS A 57 -11.09 -10.72 -7.61
C LYS A 57 -12.42 -9.97 -7.58
N ASP A 58 -12.42 -8.68 -7.25
CA ASP A 58 -13.59 -7.82 -7.45
C ASP A 58 -13.84 -7.63 -8.96
N GLU A 59 -14.73 -8.46 -9.48
CA GLU A 59 -15.13 -8.49 -10.88
C GLU A 59 -15.84 -7.20 -11.28
N VAL A 60 -16.78 -6.70 -10.46
CA VAL A 60 -17.57 -5.50 -10.76
C VAL A 60 -16.63 -4.31 -10.95
N ARG A 61 -15.69 -4.12 -10.03
CA ARG A 61 -14.66 -3.07 -10.11
C ARG A 61 -13.81 -3.23 -11.37
N THR A 62 -13.22 -4.40 -11.58
CA THR A 62 -12.24 -4.61 -12.67
C THR A 62 -12.89 -4.54 -14.05
N VAL A 63 -14.06 -5.15 -14.23
CA VAL A 63 -14.83 -5.13 -15.48
C VAL A 63 -15.36 -3.73 -15.78
N THR A 64 -15.77 -2.97 -14.77
CA THR A 64 -16.26 -1.60 -14.99
C THR A 64 -15.16 -0.71 -15.57
N TYR A 65 -13.95 -0.73 -15.01
CA TYR A 65 -12.81 0.02 -15.58
C TYR A 65 -12.45 -0.46 -16.98
N ARG A 66 -12.39 -1.77 -17.21
CA ARG A 66 -12.14 -2.35 -18.54
C ARG A 66 -13.15 -1.83 -19.57
N ASN A 67 -14.44 -1.91 -19.24
CA ASN A 67 -15.52 -1.51 -20.12
C ASN A 67 -15.50 0.01 -20.38
N ALA A 68 -15.24 0.83 -19.35
CA ALA A 68 -15.10 2.27 -19.50
C ALA A 68 -13.99 2.64 -20.50
N ILE A 69 -12.84 1.97 -20.43
CA ILE A 69 -11.73 2.18 -21.35
C ILE A 69 -12.07 1.66 -22.76
N TYR A 70 -12.62 0.45 -22.86
CA TYR A 70 -12.85 -0.22 -24.16
C TYR A 70 -14.02 0.36 -24.95
N HIS A 71 -15.06 0.86 -24.28
CA HIS A 71 -16.15 1.55 -24.98
C HIS A 71 -15.73 2.97 -25.42
N ASN A 72 -14.65 3.51 -24.87
CA ASN A 72 -14.15 4.85 -25.19
C ASN A 72 -12.75 4.83 -25.81
N ARG A 73 -12.42 3.82 -26.62
CA ARG A 73 -11.08 3.67 -27.24
C ARG A 73 -10.60 4.90 -27.99
N HIS A 74 -11.50 5.70 -28.53
CA HIS A 74 -11.18 6.96 -29.22
C HIS A 74 -10.45 7.97 -28.31
N LEU A 75 -10.65 7.90 -26.99
CA LEU A 75 -9.94 8.72 -26.01
C LEU A 75 -8.52 8.23 -25.71
N PHE A 76 -8.23 6.95 -25.96
CA PHE A 76 -6.95 6.31 -25.65
C PHE A 76 -6.07 6.13 -26.88
N LYS A 77 -6.67 5.86 -28.05
CA LYS A 77 -5.94 5.49 -29.27
C LYS A 77 -4.94 6.58 -29.69
N GLY A 78 -3.67 6.21 -29.78
CA GLY A 78 -2.56 7.10 -30.16
C GLY A 78 -2.18 8.13 -29.09
N LYS A 79 -2.79 8.10 -27.90
CA LYS A 79 -2.52 9.05 -26.80
C LYS A 79 -1.44 8.53 -25.85
N VAL A 80 -0.89 9.45 -25.08
CA VAL A 80 -0.03 9.14 -23.93
C VAL A 80 -0.91 9.13 -22.69
N VAL A 81 -0.85 8.07 -21.90
CA VAL A 81 -1.70 7.83 -20.72
C VAL A 81 -0.81 7.73 -19.49
N MET A 82 -1.30 8.22 -18.35
CA MET A 82 -0.66 8.03 -17.04
C MET A 82 -1.62 7.28 -16.12
N ASP A 83 -1.14 6.18 -15.54
CA ASP A 83 -1.86 5.35 -14.57
C ASP A 83 -1.24 5.59 -13.20
N VAL A 84 -1.98 6.28 -12.32
CA VAL A 84 -1.51 6.71 -10.99
C VAL A 84 -1.98 5.71 -9.95
N GLY A 85 -1.04 5.13 -9.20
CA GLY A 85 -1.35 4.02 -8.30
C GLY A 85 -1.59 2.74 -9.09
N SER A 86 -0.74 2.47 -10.09
CA SER A 86 -0.98 1.39 -11.06
C SER A 86 -1.05 0.00 -10.42
N GLY A 87 -0.44 -0.20 -9.24
CA GLY A 87 -0.36 -1.50 -8.57
C GLY A 87 0.17 -2.56 -9.52
N THR A 88 -0.60 -3.63 -9.74
CA THR A 88 -0.27 -4.70 -10.68
C THR A 88 -0.28 -4.30 -12.16
N GLY A 89 -0.70 -3.08 -12.49
CA GLY A 89 -0.69 -2.52 -13.84
C GLY A 89 -1.86 -2.95 -14.72
N ILE A 90 -2.92 -3.53 -14.15
CA ILE A 90 -4.06 -4.04 -14.94
C ILE A 90 -4.76 -2.94 -15.76
N LEU A 91 -4.89 -1.72 -15.20
CA LEU A 91 -5.50 -0.58 -15.90
C LEU A 91 -4.58 -0.06 -17.02
N SER A 92 -3.28 -0.01 -16.76
CA SER A 92 -2.27 0.27 -17.78
C SER A 92 -2.37 -0.70 -18.98
N MET A 93 -2.58 -2.00 -18.72
CA MET A 93 -2.74 -3.00 -19.78
C MET A 93 -4.04 -2.79 -20.57
N PHE A 94 -5.13 -2.39 -19.93
CA PHE A 94 -6.36 -2.02 -20.64
C PHE A 94 -6.16 -0.79 -21.52
N ALA A 95 -5.50 0.26 -21.02
CA ALA A 95 -5.20 1.45 -21.82
C ALA A 95 -4.31 1.12 -23.03
N ALA A 96 -3.31 0.26 -22.85
CA ALA A 96 -2.46 -0.23 -23.95
C ALA A 96 -3.28 -1.00 -25.00
N LYS A 97 -4.13 -1.96 -24.59
CA LYS A 97 -5.03 -2.69 -25.51
C LYS A 97 -6.05 -1.79 -26.21
N ALA A 98 -6.48 -0.71 -25.54
CA ALA A 98 -7.37 0.29 -26.13
C ALA A 98 -6.69 1.09 -27.26
N GLY A 99 -5.35 1.09 -27.32
CA GLY A 99 -4.55 1.66 -28.39
C GLY A 99 -3.68 2.84 -27.95
N ALA A 100 -3.44 3.02 -26.64
CA ALA A 100 -2.52 4.04 -26.16
C ALA A 100 -1.14 3.89 -26.82
N ARG A 101 -0.54 5.02 -27.22
CA ARG A 101 0.80 5.07 -27.80
C ARG A 101 1.87 4.76 -26.75
N LYS A 102 1.66 5.24 -25.53
CA LYS A 102 2.55 5.02 -24.39
C LYS A 102 1.75 5.14 -23.10
N VAL A 103 2.00 4.26 -22.15
CA VAL A 103 1.41 4.32 -20.81
C VAL A 103 2.53 4.48 -19.79
N PHE A 104 2.44 5.49 -18.94
CA PHE A 104 3.29 5.66 -17.77
C PHE A 104 2.55 5.10 -16.56
N ALA A 105 2.95 3.91 -16.13
CA ALA A 105 2.44 3.30 -14.90
C ALA A 105 3.29 3.79 -13.73
N VAL A 106 2.69 4.58 -12.85
CA VAL A 106 3.35 5.09 -11.66
C VAL A 106 2.76 4.35 -10.46
N SER A 107 3.56 3.47 -9.88
CA SER A 107 3.28 2.86 -8.59
C SER A 107 4.15 3.52 -7.52
N LEU A 108 3.60 3.65 -6.31
CA LEU A 108 4.37 4.09 -5.14
C LEU A 108 5.00 2.88 -4.41
N PHE A 109 4.82 1.66 -4.96
CA PHE A 109 5.33 0.36 -4.48
C PHE A 109 5.66 -0.56 -5.66
#